data_AF-A0A804PLV9-F1
#
_entry.id   AF-A0A804PLV9-F1
#
_cell.length_a   1.000
_cell.length_b   1.000
_cell.length_c   1.000
_cell.angle_alpha   90.00
_cell.angle_beta   90.00
_cell.angle_gamma   90.00
#
_symmetry.space_group_name_H-M   'P 1'
#
loop_
_entity.id
_entity.type
_entity.pdbx_description
1 polymer ?
#
loop_
_entity_poly.entity_id
_entity_poly.type
_entity_poly.pdbx_seq_one_letter_code
_entity_poly.pdbx_strand_id
1 'polypeptide(L)'
;MDPVAGMMKHRGPLEVSARAPVKIILAGEHAVIHGSAAVAAAIDLYTNSSSLLRPAGPGEGGDAGSGAVELDLRDSGLTFSWPCSRLRGALGEEISTNPGAPAPCSPDQLAAIARLLQD
;
A
#
# COMPACT_ATOMS: atom_id res chain seq x y z
N MET A 1 -30.79 -20.87 27.28
CA MET A 1 -29.35 -20.71 27.00
C MET A 1 -29.22 -20.74 25.49
N ASP A 2 -29.08 -19.58 24.86
CA ASP A 2 -28.92 -19.47 23.41
C ASP A 2 -27.46 -19.75 23.04
N PRO A 3 -27.15 -20.74 22.19
CA PRO A 3 -25.77 -21.12 21.87
C PRO A 3 -25.09 -20.21 20.82
N VAL A 4 -25.72 -19.11 20.41
CA VAL A 4 -25.21 -18.24 19.33
C VAL A 4 -24.28 -17.11 19.81
N ALA A 5 -24.10 -16.94 21.13
CA ALA A 5 -23.27 -15.86 21.68
C ALA A 5 -21.73 -16.10 21.63
N GLY A 6 -21.26 -17.24 21.08
CA GLY A 6 -19.88 -17.71 21.28
C GLY A 6 -18.84 -17.42 20.20
N MET A 7 -19.17 -16.75 19.09
CA MET A 7 -18.24 -16.61 17.95
C MET A 7 -18.09 -15.16 17.47
N MET A 8 -17.79 -14.23 18.39
CA MET A 8 -17.05 -13.04 18.00
C MET A 8 -15.63 -13.47 17.64
N LYS A 9 -15.43 -13.85 16.37
CA LYS A 9 -14.11 -14.08 15.79
C LYS A 9 -13.34 -12.77 15.94
N HIS A 10 -12.39 -12.76 16.87
CA HIS A 10 -11.37 -11.72 16.97
C HIS A 10 -10.61 -11.73 15.65
N ARG A 11 -11.04 -10.91 14.68
CA ARG A 11 -10.21 -10.62 13.51
C ARG A 11 -9.12 -9.71 14.03
N GLY A 12 -7.98 -10.30 14.36
CA GLY A 12 -6.76 -9.54 14.60
C GLY A 12 -6.44 -8.64 13.39
N PRO A 13 -5.63 -7.60 13.60
CA PRO A 13 -5.22 -6.72 12.52
C PRO A 13 -4.58 -7.53 11.39
N LEU A 14 -4.90 -7.17 10.14
CA LEU A 14 -4.36 -7.82 8.95
C LEU A 14 -3.19 -6.99 8.44
N GLU A 15 -2.00 -7.58 8.39
CA GLU A 15 -0.80 -6.94 7.86
C GLU A 15 -0.51 -7.41 6.43
N VAL A 16 -0.19 -6.47 5.55
CA VAL A 16 0.30 -6.71 4.20
C VAL A 16 1.65 -6.04 4.05
N SER A 17 2.64 -6.77 3.54
CA SER A 17 3.98 -6.25 3.30
C SER A 17 4.34 -6.34 1.81
N ALA A 18 5.07 -5.33 1.34
CA ALA A 18 5.62 -5.26 0.00
C ALA A 18 7.10 -4.87 0.05
N ARG A 19 7.90 -5.46 -0.83
CA ARG A 19 9.33 -5.19 -0.96
C ARG A 19 9.71 -4.92 -2.41
N ALA A 20 10.59 -3.94 -2.63
CA ALA A 20 11.13 -3.61 -3.93
C ALA A 20 12.67 -3.57 -3.87
N PRO A 21 13.40 -4.28 -4.75
CA PRO A 21 14.85 -4.24 -4.77
C PRO A 21 15.37 -2.91 -5.30
N VAL A 22 16.52 -2.49 -4.78
CA VAL A 22 17.31 -1.38 -5.31
C VAL A 22 17.95 -1.81 -6.63
N LYS A 23 18.15 -0.85 -7.54
CA LYS A 23 18.91 -1.04 -8.77
C LYS A 23 20.24 -0.26 -8.76
N ILE A 24 21.26 -0.83 -9.40
CA ILE A 24 22.51 -0.15 -9.75
C ILE A 24 22.72 -0.19 -11.26
N ILE A 25 23.41 0.80 -11.82
CA ILE A 25 23.84 0.79 -13.24
C ILE A 25 25.21 0.11 -13.28
N LEU A 26 25.33 -0.96 -14.06
CA LEU A 26 26.59 -1.70 -14.26
C LEU A 26 27.42 -1.12 -15.40
N ALA A 27 26.77 -0.60 -16.44
CA ALA A 27 27.43 0.01 -17.59
C ALA A 27 26.48 0.96 -18.33
N GLY A 28 27.04 2.05 -18.88
CA GLY A 28 26.35 2.95 -19.79
C GLY A 28 25.69 4.16 -19.11
N GLU A 29 26.11 4.56 -17.91
CA GLU A 29 25.49 5.66 -17.15
C GLU A 29 25.42 6.98 -17.93
N HIS A 30 26.44 7.27 -18.75
CA HIS A 30 26.51 8.49 -19.57
C HIS A 30 26.10 8.25 -21.03
N ALA A 31 26.07 6.99 -21.48
CA ALA A 31 25.71 6.67 -22.87
C ALA A 31 24.19 6.59 -23.07
N VAL A 32 23.44 6.19 -22.02
CA VAL A 32 21.99 6.02 -22.09
C VAL A 32 21.25 7.32 -22.40
N ILE A 33 21.76 8.45 -21.91
CA ILE A 33 21.17 9.77 -22.18
C ILE A 33 21.30 10.19 -23.66
N HIS A 34 22.14 9.49 -24.42
CA HIS A 34 22.35 9.70 -25.85
C HIS A 34 21.74 8.59 -26.71
N GLY A 35 20.83 7.77 -26.15
CA GLY A 35 20.08 6.75 -26.87
C GLY A 35 20.77 5.37 -26.96
N SER A 36 21.89 5.17 -26.27
CA SER A 36 22.51 3.85 -26.17
C SER A 36 21.83 2.97 -25.11
N ALA A 37 21.99 1.65 -25.23
CA ALA A 37 21.56 0.73 -24.16
C ALA A 37 22.47 0.86 -22.92
N ALA A 38 21.89 0.66 -21.74
CA ALA A 38 22.61 0.52 -20.48
C ALA A 38 22.23 -0.80 -19.80
N VAL A 39 23.13 -1.31 -18.97
CA VAL A 39 22.89 -2.51 -18.16
C VAL A 39 22.71 -2.09 -16.72
N ALA A 40 21.61 -2.53 -16.10
CA ALA A 40 21.35 -2.35 -14.68
C ALA A 40 21.12 -3.70 -14.01
N ALA A 41 21.47 -3.79 -12.73
CA ALA A 41 21.23 -4.97 -11.91
C ALA A 41 20.40 -4.62 -10.69
N ALA A 42 19.49 -5.52 -10.33
CA ALA A 42 18.90 -5.53 -9.00
C ALA A 42 19.95 -6.06 -8.00
N ILE A 43 20.06 -5.41 -6.86
CA ILE A 43 20.92 -5.85 -5.76
C ILE A 43 20.07 -6.31 -4.58
N ASP A 44 20.66 -7.10 -3.67
CA ASP A 44 19.99 -7.66 -2.49
C ASP A 44 19.77 -6.62 -1.37
N LEU A 45 19.41 -5.38 -1.75
CA LEU A 45 18.98 -4.31 -0.87
C LEU A 45 17.55 -3.94 -1.26
N TYR A 46 16.66 -3.80 -0.27
CA TYR A 46 15.23 -3.65 -0.51
C TYR A 46 14.64 -2.48 0.25
N THR A 47 13.77 -1.74 -0.42
CA THR A 47 12.78 -0.89 0.24
C THR A 47 11.63 -1.79 0.68
N ASN A 48 11.29 -1.72 1.96
CA ASN A 48 10.15 -2.45 2.52
C ASN A 48 9.05 -1.46 2.87
N SER A 49 7.81 -1.88 2.68
CA SER A 49 6.61 -1.16 3.11
C SER A 49 5.66 -2.15 3.77
N SER A 50 5.05 -1.75 4.88
CA SER A 50 4.03 -2.53 5.58
C SER A 50 2.78 -1.68 5.75
N SER A 51 1.63 -2.30 5.50
CA SER A 51 0.33 -1.70 5.73
C SER A 51 -0.48 -2.58 6.67
N LEU A 52 -1.05 -1.98 7.71
CA LEU A 52 -1.85 -2.66 8.72
C LEU A 52 -3.30 -2.24 8.59
N LEU A 53 -4.18 -3.19 8.26
CA LEU A 53 -5.62 -3.00 8.35
C LEU A 53 -6.04 -3.30 9.80
N ARG A 54 -6.47 -2.26 10.51
CA ARG A 54 -7.11 -2.37 11.83
C ARG A 54 -8.63 -2.46 11.64
N PRO A 55 -9.25 -3.61 11.92
CA PRO A 55 -10.70 -3.71 11.92
C PRO A 55 -11.29 -2.85 13.05
N ALA A 56 -12.44 -2.21 12.79
CA ALA A 56 -13.17 -1.47 13.81
C ALA A 56 -13.53 -2.41 14.98
N GLY A 57 -13.35 -1.93 16.20
CA GLY A 57 -13.53 -2.74 17.40
C GLY A 57 -15.00 -3.17 17.60
N PRO A 58 -15.26 -4.27 18.32
CA PRO A 58 -16.61 -4.83 18.51
C PRO A 58 -17.59 -3.95 19.33
N GLY A 59 -17.23 -2.70 19.65
CA GLY A 59 -18.07 -1.74 20.38
C GLY A 59 -18.40 -0.46 19.61
N GLU A 60 -17.79 -0.23 18.44
CA GLU A 60 -18.18 0.88 17.57
C GLU A 60 -19.30 0.38 16.66
N GLY A 61 -20.55 0.77 16.96
CA GLY A 61 -21.75 0.31 16.27
C GLY A 61 -21.92 0.78 14.81
N GLY A 62 -20.87 0.76 13.98
CA GLY A 62 -20.90 1.36 12.64
C GLY A 62 -20.20 0.52 11.60
N ASP A 63 -20.99 0.06 10.62
CA ASP A 63 -20.69 -0.31 9.23
C ASP A 63 -19.43 -1.15 8.92
N ALA A 64 -19.59 -2.17 8.07
CA ALA A 64 -18.53 -3.11 7.66
C ALA A 64 -17.32 -2.44 6.96
N GLY A 65 -17.39 -1.13 6.69
CA GLY A 65 -16.32 -0.29 6.16
C GLY A 65 -15.53 0.55 7.17
N SER A 66 -15.78 0.44 8.48
CA SER A 66 -15.19 1.32 9.51
C SER A 66 -13.71 1.05 9.86
N GLY A 67 -13.05 0.08 9.22
CA GLY A 67 -11.63 -0.18 9.46
C GLY A 67 -10.73 1.01 9.07
N ALA A 68 -9.55 1.10 9.66
CA ALA A 68 -8.50 2.02 9.25
C ALA A 68 -7.30 1.25 8.70
N VAL A 69 -6.67 1.79 7.65
CA VAL A 69 -5.40 1.28 7.12
C VAL A 69 -4.30 2.22 7.58
N GLU A 70 -3.32 1.65 8.26
CA GLU A 70 -2.10 2.33 8.68
C GLU A 70 -0.95 1.99 7.74
N LEU A 71 -0.24 3.00 7.24
CA LEU A 71 0.98 2.88 6.47
C LEU A 71 2.15 3.36 7.32
N ASP A 72 3.12 2.48 7.54
CA ASP A 72 4.33 2.75 8.31
C ASP A 72 5.55 2.88 7.39
N LEU A 73 6.16 4.07 7.37
CA LEU A 73 7.38 4.39 6.62
C LEU A 73 8.55 4.57 7.61
N ARG A 74 9.02 3.44 8.15
CA ARG A 74 9.98 3.38 9.27
C ARG A 74 11.23 4.24 9.08
N ASP A 75 11.84 4.19 7.91
CA ASP A 75 13.09 4.92 7.65
C ASP A 75 12.91 6.44 7.66
N SER A 76 11.67 6.92 7.45
CA SER A 76 11.31 8.34 7.54
C SER A 76 10.72 8.72 8.90
N GLY A 77 10.42 7.74 9.76
CA GLY A 77 9.70 7.97 11.02
C GLY A 77 8.27 8.50 10.82
N LEU A 78 7.65 8.19 9.66
CA LEU A 78 6.31 8.65 9.32
C LEU A 78 5.30 7.52 9.42
N THR A 79 4.16 7.81 10.04
CA THR A 79 3.00 6.92 10.09
C THR A 79 1.78 7.66 9.60
N PHE A 80 1.09 7.08 8.63
CA PHE A 80 -0.16 7.61 8.11
C PHE A 80 -1.29 6.63 8.40
N SER A 81 -2.49 7.15 8.66
CA SER A 81 -3.68 6.32 8.87
C SER A 81 -4.87 6.93 8.18
N TRP A 82 -5.58 6.11 7.41
CA TRP A 82 -6.79 6.54 6.70
C TRP A 82 -7.94 5.57 6.97
N PRO A 83 -9.17 6.09 7.14
CA PRO A 83 -10.37 5.25 7.10
C PRO A 83 -10.47 4.50 5.76
N CYS A 84 -10.93 3.25 5.79
CA CYS A 84 -11.12 2.45 4.58
C CYS A 84 -12.07 3.13 3.58
N SER A 85 -13.07 3.85 4.07
CA SER A 85 -13.98 4.65 3.25
C SER A 85 -13.24 5.74 2.45
N ARG A 86 -12.29 6.45 3.07
CA ARG A 86 -11.46 7.47 2.41
C ARG A 86 -10.56 6.84 1.35
N LEU A 87 -9.93 5.71 1.66
CA LEU A 87 -9.10 5.00 0.69
C LEU A 87 -9.91 4.51 -0.50
N ARG A 88 -11.08 3.91 -0.26
CA ARG A 88 -11.97 3.44 -1.33
C ARG A 88 -12.43 4.59 -2.23
N GLY A 89 -12.75 5.75 -1.65
CA GLY A 89 -13.10 6.95 -2.41
C GLY A 89 -11.95 7.49 -3.27
N ALA A 90 -10.70 7.39 -2.81
CA ALA A 90 -9.53 7.88 -3.54
C ALA A 90 -9.03 6.88 -4.60
N LEU A 91 -8.99 5.60 -4.26
CA LEU A 91 -8.40 4.54 -5.07
C LEU A 91 -9.39 3.87 -6.02
N GLY A 92 -10.69 4.04 -5.77
CA GLY A 92 -11.75 3.33 -6.47
C GLY A 92 -11.76 1.83 -6.14
N GLU A 93 -12.73 1.10 -6.69
CA GLU A 93 -12.81 -0.37 -6.59
C GLU A 93 -11.89 -1.07 -7.63
N GLU A 94 -11.37 -0.34 -8.62
CA GLU A 94 -10.73 -0.92 -9.81
C GLU A 94 -9.23 -1.24 -9.69
N ILE A 95 -8.56 -1.00 -8.55
CA ILE A 95 -7.13 -1.34 -8.41
C ILE A 95 -6.88 -2.87 -8.58
N SER A 96 -7.92 -3.70 -8.59
CA SER A 96 -7.81 -5.15 -8.65
C SER A 96 -7.74 -5.78 -10.05
N THR A 97 -7.67 -5.04 -11.17
CA THR A 97 -7.56 -5.70 -12.48
C THR A 97 -6.10 -6.02 -12.84
N ASN A 98 -5.68 -7.23 -12.47
CA ASN A 98 -4.47 -7.96 -12.88
C ASN A 98 -3.15 -7.63 -12.13
N PRO A 99 -2.78 -8.41 -11.09
CA PRO A 99 -1.48 -8.30 -10.41
C PRO A 99 -0.28 -8.79 -11.23
N GLY A 100 -0.45 -9.07 -12.54
CA GLY A 100 0.54 -9.75 -13.36
C GLY A 100 1.71 -8.90 -13.85
N ALA A 101 1.56 -7.57 -13.91
CA ALA A 101 2.64 -6.67 -14.30
C ALA A 101 2.56 -5.33 -13.57
N PRO A 102 3.68 -4.81 -13.03
CA PRO A 102 3.71 -3.47 -12.47
C PRO A 102 3.42 -2.45 -13.58
N ALA A 103 2.30 -1.73 -13.46
CA ALA A 103 1.95 -0.63 -14.34
C ALA A 103 2.24 0.71 -13.64
N PRO A 104 2.73 1.73 -14.36
CA PRO A 104 2.85 3.08 -13.80
C PRO A 104 1.45 3.63 -13.48
N CYS A 105 1.33 4.34 -12.37
CA CYS A 105 0.09 5.04 -12.02
C CYS A 105 -0.25 6.10 -13.08
N SER A 106 -1.53 6.21 -13.42
CA SER A 106 -2.01 7.32 -14.24
C SER A 106 -1.88 8.66 -13.49
N PRO A 107 -1.85 9.81 -14.20
CA PRO A 107 -1.84 11.12 -13.55
C PRO A 107 -3.00 11.32 -12.58
N ASP A 108 -4.20 10.81 -12.91
CA ASP A 108 -5.38 10.88 -12.06
C ASP A 108 -5.22 10.04 -10.78
N GLN A 109 -4.63 8.85 -10.89
CA GLN A 109 -4.29 8.01 -9.74
C GLN A 109 -3.27 8.71 -8.83
N LEU A 110 -2.23 9.33 -9.42
CA LEU A 110 -1.25 10.09 -8.65
C LEU A 110 -1.89 11.29 -7.94
N ALA A 111 -2.79 12.01 -8.60
CA ALA A 111 -3.51 13.12 -8.01
C ALA A 111 -4.43 12.65 -6.85
N ALA A 112 -5.09 11.51 -7.01
CA ALA A 112 -5.92 10.93 -5.96
C ALA A 112 -5.08 10.48 -4.75
N ILE A 113 -3.92 9.86 -4.98
CA ILE A 113 -2.97 9.51 -3.92
C ILE A 113 -2.45 10.77 -3.22
N ALA A 114 -2.11 11.83 -3.96
CA ALA A 114 -1.63 13.08 -3.38
C ALA A 114 -2.68 13.72 -2.45
N ARG A 115 -3.98 13.60 -2.77
CA ARG A 115 -5.08 14.07 -1.90
C ARG A 115 -5.24 13.28 -0.60
N LEU A 116 -4.66 12.08 -0.49
CA LEU A 116 -4.61 11.36 0.79
C LEU A 116 -3.64 12.01 1.77
N LEU A 117 -2.66 12.77 1.28
CA LEU A 117 -1.65 13.46 2.11
C LEU A 117 -2.08 14.87 2.54
N GLN A 118 -3.20 15.37 2.05
CA GLN A 118 -3.76 16.67 2.42
C GLN A 118 -4.81 16.46 3.54
N ASP A 119 -4.75 17.27 4.59
CA ASP A 119 -5.68 17.20 5.73
C ASP A 119 -7.13 17.49 5.33
#